data_AF-A0A951J580-F1
#
_entry.id   AF-A0A951J580-F1
#
_cell.length_a   1.000
_cell.length_b   1.000
_cell.length_c   1.000
_cell.angle_alpha   90.00
_cell.angle_beta   90.00
_cell.angle_gamma   90.00
#
_symmetry.space_group_name_H-M   'P 1'
#
loop_
_entity.id
_entity.type
_entity.pdbx_description
1 polymer ?
#
loop_
_entity_poly.entity_id
_entity_poly.type
_entity_poly.pdbx_seq_one_letter_code
_entity_poly.pdbx_strand_id
1 'polypeptide(L)'
;MDHLEIMRNQWQGSGKHAEFTPFQENEFSTLIKKQMKKQNHIIGRYFWGTFLFHILIYALMGHVLIKYGIVSSDQLVLTLSLFGIALTFPFTAKLMIEFKKLAQVQRGSIGVSTIKSQVEIRYGILSRYFRFKKLYDYFLIPIHCAIGAVLSFHIFVPGSFSYVSFPIISVFVISLASCWYAIRSENRTYFKLPLEELKGILGDFDKK
;
A
#
# COMPACT_ATOMS: atom_id res chain seq x y z
N MET A 1 -21.41 -18.25 -14.94
CA MET A 1 -21.28 -19.62 -14.43
C MET A 1 -19.81 -19.88 -14.22
N ASP A 2 -19.42 -20.03 -12.96
CA ASP A 2 -18.02 -19.97 -12.52
C ASP A 2 -17.28 -21.25 -12.90
N HIS A 3 -16.16 -21.12 -13.62
CA HIS A 3 -15.26 -22.22 -13.96
C HIS A 3 -14.72 -22.93 -12.70
N LEU A 4 -14.67 -22.19 -11.58
CA LEU A 4 -14.38 -22.69 -10.23
C LEU A 4 -15.43 -23.68 -9.73
N GLU A 5 -16.68 -23.48 -10.13
CA GLU A 5 -17.82 -24.30 -9.71
C GLU A 5 -17.84 -25.65 -10.43
N ILE A 6 -17.48 -25.65 -11.72
CA ILE A 6 -17.31 -26.85 -12.54
C ILE A 6 -16.13 -27.68 -12.02
N MET A 7 -15.00 -27.04 -11.69
CA MET A 7 -13.84 -27.73 -11.12
C MET A 7 -14.09 -28.23 -9.69
N ARG A 8 -14.83 -27.50 -8.86
CA ARG A 8 -15.28 -27.95 -7.54
C ARG A 8 -16.13 -29.23 -7.64
N ASN A 9 -17.04 -29.28 -8.62
CA ASN A 9 -17.90 -30.44 -8.83
C ASN A 9 -17.12 -31.66 -9.36
N GLN A 10 -16.10 -31.44 -10.22
CA GLN A 10 -15.18 -32.50 -10.64
C GLN A 10 -14.27 -32.99 -9.50
N TRP A 11 -13.88 -32.10 -8.60
CA TRP A 11 -13.08 -32.40 -7.40
C TRP A 11 -13.86 -33.20 -6.36
N GLN A 12 -15.11 -32.83 -6.09
CA GLN A 12 -15.97 -33.54 -5.13
C GLN A 12 -16.46 -34.91 -5.64
N GLY A 13 -16.58 -35.09 -6.96
CA GLY A 13 -16.95 -36.38 -7.57
C GLY A 13 -15.85 -37.44 -7.55
N SER A 14 -14.59 -37.05 -7.36
CA SER A 14 -13.41 -37.94 -7.44
C SER A 14 -12.98 -38.44 -6.06
N GLY A 15 -13.95 -38.94 -5.30
CA GLY A 15 -13.70 -39.56 -3.99
C GLY A 15 -12.90 -40.86 -4.16
N LYS A 16 -11.69 -40.87 -3.59
CA LYS A 16 -10.70 -41.96 -3.47
C LYS A 16 -9.61 -41.95 -4.57
N HIS A 17 -8.41 -41.54 -4.14
CA HIS A 17 -7.12 -41.74 -4.81
C HIS A 17 -7.04 -41.37 -6.29
N ALA A 18 -7.38 -40.12 -6.64
CA ALA A 18 -6.93 -39.57 -7.92
C ALA A 18 -5.44 -39.23 -7.81
N GLU A 19 -4.57 -40.14 -8.26
CA GLU A 19 -3.23 -39.77 -8.71
C GLU A 19 -3.39 -38.65 -9.74
N PHE A 20 -2.89 -37.46 -9.41
CA PHE A 20 -2.97 -36.32 -10.31
C PHE A 20 -2.30 -36.67 -11.63
N THR A 21 -3.03 -36.54 -12.73
CA THR A 21 -2.37 -36.52 -14.04
C THR A 21 -1.52 -35.24 -14.11
N PRO A 22 -0.28 -35.27 -14.63
CA PRO A 22 0.61 -34.10 -14.74
C PRO A 22 -0.04 -32.89 -15.44
N PHE A 23 -1.09 -33.16 -16.24
CA PHE A 23 -1.90 -32.17 -16.94
C PHE A 23 -2.76 -31.31 -15.99
N GLN A 24 -3.41 -31.92 -14.99
CA GLN A 24 -4.24 -31.21 -14.01
C GLN A 24 -3.41 -30.37 -13.04
N GLU A 25 -2.20 -30.81 -12.72
CA GLU A 25 -1.24 -30.04 -11.91
C GLU A 25 -0.71 -28.81 -12.67
N ASN A 26 -0.52 -28.93 -13.99
CA ASN A 26 -0.14 -27.81 -14.86
C ASN A 26 -1.28 -26.78 -15.03
N GLU A 27 -2.52 -27.20 -15.22
CA GLU A 27 -3.66 -26.27 -15.28
C GLU A 27 -3.89 -25.54 -13.96
N PHE A 28 -3.80 -26.26 -12.84
CA PHE A 28 -3.94 -25.65 -11.52
C PHE A 28 -2.79 -24.67 -11.22
N SER A 29 -1.54 -25.03 -11.55
CA SER A 29 -0.39 -24.14 -11.37
C SER A 29 -0.48 -22.89 -12.26
N THR A 30 -1.01 -23.00 -13.48
CA THR A 30 -1.18 -21.85 -14.39
C THR A 30 -2.31 -20.93 -13.94
N LEU A 31 -3.39 -21.46 -13.38
CA LEU A 31 -4.50 -20.68 -12.84
C LEU A 31 -4.10 -19.90 -11.58
N ILE A 32 -3.38 -20.55 -10.66
CA ILE A 32 -2.77 -19.91 -9.49
C ILE A 32 -1.76 -18.83 -9.94
N LYS A 33 -0.87 -19.13 -10.91
CA LYS A 33 0.07 -18.14 -11.46
C LYS A 33 -0.65 -16.93 -12.06
N LYS A 34 -1.78 -17.13 -12.74
CA LYS A 34 -2.56 -16.05 -13.36
C LYS A 34 -3.24 -15.15 -12.33
N GLN A 35 -3.86 -15.73 -11.29
CA GLN A 35 -4.41 -14.97 -10.17
C GLN A 35 -3.31 -14.23 -9.39
N MET A 36 -2.17 -14.88 -9.16
CA MET A 36 -1.00 -14.25 -8.53
C MET A 36 -0.47 -13.07 -9.35
N LYS A 37 -0.37 -13.20 -10.68
CA LYS A 37 0.08 -12.10 -11.56
C LYS A 37 -0.89 -10.92 -11.51
N LYS A 38 -2.21 -11.19 -11.45
CA LYS A 38 -3.25 -10.17 -11.32
C LYS A 38 -3.12 -9.42 -9.98
N GLN A 39 -3.00 -10.15 -8.87
CA GLN A 39 -2.84 -9.53 -7.56
C GLN A 39 -1.52 -8.75 -7.45
N ASN A 40 -0.43 -9.27 -8.01
CA ASN A 40 0.86 -8.58 -8.01
C ASN A 40 0.85 -7.30 -8.86
N HIS A 41 0.11 -7.28 -9.96
CA HIS A 41 -0.09 -6.07 -10.75
C HIS A 41 -0.89 -5.01 -9.97
N ILE A 42 -1.92 -5.43 -9.24
CA ILE A 42 -2.73 -4.56 -8.35
C ILE A 42 -1.84 -3.95 -7.25
N ILE A 43 -1.03 -4.78 -6.58
CA ILE A 43 -0.08 -4.35 -5.54
C ILE A 43 1.01 -3.43 -6.13
N GLY A 44 1.52 -3.75 -7.32
CA GLY A 44 2.53 -2.94 -8.00
C GLY A 44 1.99 -1.56 -8.41
N ARG A 45 0.77 -1.48 -8.94
CA ARG A 45 0.12 -0.21 -9.27
C ARG A 45 -0.10 0.65 -8.02
N TYR A 46 -0.51 0.01 -6.92
CA TYR A 46 -0.67 0.66 -5.62
C TYR A 46 0.66 1.24 -5.11
N PHE A 47 1.71 0.43 -5.16
CA PHE A 47 3.05 0.82 -4.77
C PHE A 47 3.52 2.06 -5.53
N TRP A 48 3.34 2.05 -6.85
CA TRP A 48 3.64 3.20 -7.70
C TRP A 48 2.81 4.43 -7.31
N GLY A 49 1.52 4.27 -7.00
CA GLY A 49 0.70 5.37 -6.49
C GLY A 49 1.25 5.98 -5.20
N THR A 50 1.61 5.16 -4.23
CA THR A 50 2.18 5.63 -2.95
C THR A 50 3.55 6.27 -3.15
N PHE A 51 4.38 5.69 -4.01
CA PHE A 51 5.70 6.23 -4.32
C PHE A 51 5.62 7.58 -5.03
N LEU A 52 4.72 7.72 -6.01
CA LEU A 52 4.44 9.01 -6.66
C LEU A 52 3.93 10.05 -5.67
N PHE A 53 3.07 9.64 -4.72
CA PHE A 53 2.63 10.53 -3.65
C PHE A 53 3.78 11.02 -2.77
N HIS A 54 4.75 10.17 -2.43
CA HIS A 54 5.97 10.60 -1.71
C HIS A 54 6.81 11.58 -2.53
N ILE A 55 6.98 11.33 -3.84
CA ILE A 55 7.68 12.27 -4.74
C ILE A 55 6.97 13.64 -4.74
N LEU A 56 5.63 13.66 -4.82
CA LEU A 56 4.86 14.90 -4.77
C LEU A 56 5.06 15.64 -3.44
N ILE A 57 5.06 14.93 -2.31
CA ILE A 57 5.35 15.53 -1.00
C ILE A 57 6.76 16.13 -0.98
N TYR A 58 7.78 15.38 -1.43
CA TYR A 58 9.15 15.88 -1.46
C TYR A 58 9.29 17.10 -2.37
N ALA A 59 8.66 17.08 -3.55
CA ALA A 59 8.66 18.21 -4.47
C ALA A 59 7.98 19.44 -3.86
N LEU A 60 6.81 19.27 -3.23
CA LEU A 60 6.07 20.34 -2.58
C LEU A 60 6.85 20.92 -1.39
N MET A 61 7.32 20.07 -0.47
CA MET A 61 8.08 20.48 0.70
C MET A 61 9.43 21.08 0.31
N GLY A 62 10.09 20.54 -0.71
CA GLY A 62 11.34 21.09 -1.25
C GLY A 62 11.13 22.47 -1.86
N HIS A 63 10.07 22.66 -2.65
CA HIS A 63 9.72 23.97 -3.20
C HIS A 63 9.42 24.99 -2.08
N VAL A 64 8.59 24.61 -1.08
CA VAL A 64 8.26 25.48 0.05
C VAL A 64 9.50 25.81 0.89
N LEU A 65 10.35 24.82 1.15
CA LEU A 65 11.61 24.99 1.86
C LEU A 65 12.53 25.99 1.15
N ILE A 66 12.73 25.86 -0.16
CA ILE A 66 13.62 26.76 -0.91
C ILE A 66 13.02 28.17 -0.97
N LYS A 67 11.78 28.28 -1.44
CA LYS A 67 11.16 29.57 -1.75
C LYS A 67 10.86 30.40 -0.49
N TYR A 68 10.37 29.76 0.57
CA TYR A 68 9.87 30.46 1.75
C TYR A 68 10.73 30.17 3.00
N GLY A 69 11.39 29.02 3.09
CA GLY A 69 12.30 28.72 4.20
C GLY A 69 13.67 29.40 4.05
N ILE A 70 14.39 29.08 2.98
CA ILE A 70 15.78 29.55 2.77
C ILE A 70 15.81 30.99 2.28
N VAL A 71 15.07 31.30 1.21
CA VAL A 71 15.11 32.63 0.59
C VAL A 71 14.48 33.69 1.50
N SER A 72 13.33 33.41 2.12
CA SER A 72 12.68 34.35 3.05
C SER A 72 13.18 34.24 4.49
N SER A 73 14.12 33.32 4.78
CA SER A 73 14.67 33.05 6.12
C SER A 73 13.60 32.80 7.20
N ASP A 74 12.46 32.21 6.82
CA ASP A 74 11.40 31.87 7.75
C ASP A 74 11.69 30.55 8.46
N GLN A 75 12.04 30.67 9.75
CA GLN A 75 12.49 29.53 10.55
C GLN A 75 11.37 28.52 10.82
N LEU A 76 10.11 28.95 10.88
CA LEU A 76 8.96 28.05 11.07
C LEU A 76 8.75 27.21 9.81
N VAL A 77 8.76 27.85 8.65
CA VAL A 77 8.63 27.15 7.35
C VAL A 77 9.76 26.16 7.14
N LEU A 78 10.99 26.57 7.46
CA LEU A 78 12.18 25.74 7.33
C LEU A 78 12.05 24.49 8.22
N THR A 79 11.71 24.67 9.49
CA THR A 79 11.59 23.57 10.45
C THR A 79 10.49 22.59 10.07
N LEU A 80 9.30 23.09 9.74
CA LEU A 80 8.16 22.23 9.37
C LEU A 80 8.39 21.48 8.06
N SER A 81 9.02 22.12 7.08
CA SER A 81 9.34 21.48 5.79
C SER A 81 10.41 20.39 5.95
N LEU A 82 11.48 20.68 6.70
CA LEU A 82 12.50 19.66 7.02
C LEU A 82 11.91 18.51 7.84
N PHE A 83 11.04 18.82 8.82
CA PHE A 83 10.37 17.79 9.61
C PHE A 83 9.46 16.91 8.73
N GLY A 84 8.68 17.49 7.82
CA GLY A 84 7.86 16.74 6.87
C GLY A 84 8.69 15.80 5.97
N ILE A 85 9.82 16.29 5.46
CA ILE A 85 10.76 15.48 4.65
C ILE A 85 11.38 14.36 5.49
N ALA A 86 11.94 14.69 6.64
CA ALA A 86 12.61 13.75 7.54
C ALA A 86 11.65 12.66 8.01
N LEU A 87 10.39 13.02 8.26
CA LEU A 87 9.36 12.09 8.67
C LEU A 87 8.99 11.14 7.52
N THR A 88 8.96 11.59 6.27
CA THR A 88 8.61 10.76 5.11
C THR A 88 9.71 9.75 4.75
N PHE A 89 10.98 10.14 4.95
CA PHE A 89 12.16 9.35 4.59
C PHE A 89 12.17 7.88 5.10
N PRO A 90 12.01 7.60 6.41
CA PRO A 90 12.02 6.22 6.91
C PRO A 90 10.90 5.37 6.32
N PHE A 91 9.75 5.99 5.98
CA PHE A 91 8.65 5.26 5.35
C PHE A 91 8.93 4.95 3.89
N THR A 92 9.50 5.88 3.12
CA THR A 92 9.94 5.61 1.75
C THR A 92 10.99 4.49 1.73
N ALA A 93 11.96 4.51 2.64
CA ALA A 93 12.99 3.48 2.74
C ALA A 93 12.39 2.09 3.01
N LYS A 94 11.50 1.98 4.01
CA LYS A 94 10.84 0.71 4.34
C LYS A 94 9.93 0.22 3.22
N LEU A 95 9.22 1.12 2.55
CA LEU A 95 8.40 0.81 1.38
C LEU A 95 9.26 0.22 0.24
N MET A 96 10.44 0.80 -0.03
CA MET A 96 11.39 0.27 -1.01
C MET A 96 11.94 -1.11 -0.64
N ILE A 97 12.24 -1.35 0.63
CA ILE A 97 12.72 -2.65 1.11
C ILE A 97 11.67 -3.74 0.86
N GLU A 98 10.41 -3.50 1.23
CA GLU A 98 9.33 -4.48 1.02
C GLU A 98 9.04 -4.70 -0.46
N PHE A 99 9.12 -3.66 -1.29
CA PHE A 99 9.00 -3.81 -2.73
C PHE A 99 10.13 -4.61 -3.37
N LYS A 100 11.38 -4.37 -2.93
CA LYS A 100 12.53 -5.16 -3.38
C LYS A 100 12.32 -6.65 -3.09
N LYS A 101 11.79 -6.99 -1.90
CA LYS A 101 11.44 -8.38 -1.55
C LYS A 101 10.36 -8.94 -2.47
N LEU A 102 9.28 -8.21 -2.71
CA LEU A 102 8.22 -8.62 -3.65
C LEU A 102 8.75 -8.86 -5.07
N ALA A 103 9.61 -7.95 -5.57
CA ALA A 103 10.22 -8.06 -6.89
C ALA A 103 11.17 -9.27 -7.00
N GLN A 104 11.94 -9.58 -5.95
CA GLN A 104 12.82 -10.75 -5.91
C GLN A 104 12.03 -12.07 -5.94
N VAL A 105 10.92 -12.14 -5.20
CA VAL A 105 10.00 -13.29 -5.22
C VAL A 105 9.36 -13.48 -6.60
N GLN A 106 9.07 -12.39 -7.31
CA GLN A 106 8.50 -12.44 -8.65
C GLN A 106 9.48 -12.97 -9.70
N ARG A 107 10.78 -12.65 -9.57
CA ARG A 107 11.82 -13.12 -10.49
C ARG A 107 12.21 -14.60 -10.31
N GLY A 108 11.56 -15.32 -9.38
CA GLY A 108 11.90 -16.72 -9.10
C GLY A 108 13.28 -16.90 -8.47
N SER A 109 13.86 -15.82 -7.93
CA SER A 109 15.22 -15.82 -7.36
C SER A 109 15.31 -16.56 -6.02
N ILE A 110 14.17 -16.87 -5.40
CA ILE A 110 14.10 -17.66 -4.18
C ILE A 110 13.84 -19.10 -4.63
N GLY A 111 14.81 -20.00 -4.41
CA GLY A 111 14.71 -21.42 -4.75
C GLY A 111 13.66 -22.13 -3.91
N VAL A 112 12.38 -21.92 -4.24
CA VAL A 112 11.24 -22.49 -3.52
C VAL A 112 10.69 -23.70 -4.29
N SER A 113 10.80 -24.88 -3.69
CA SER A 113 10.53 -26.19 -4.32
C SER A 113 9.04 -26.57 -4.42
N THR A 114 8.12 -25.86 -3.76
CA THR A 114 6.69 -26.22 -3.74
C THR A 114 5.78 -25.01 -3.95
N ILE A 115 4.69 -25.18 -4.72
CA ILE A 115 3.71 -24.11 -5.01
C ILE A 115 3.09 -23.55 -3.72
N LYS A 116 2.79 -24.40 -2.72
CA LYS A 116 2.26 -23.98 -1.41
C LYS A 116 3.20 -23.00 -0.69
N SER A 117 4.49 -23.29 -0.67
CA SER A 117 5.51 -22.43 -0.05
C SER A 117 5.64 -21.07 -0.76
N GLN A 118 5.48 -21.03 -2.09
CA GLN A 118 5.45 -19.76 -2.83
C GLN A 118 4.22 -18.91 -2.47
N VAL A 119 3.06 -19.53 -2.27
CA VAL A 119 1.83 -18.85 -1.83
C VAL A 119 2.01 -18.28 -0.42
N GLU A 120 2.55 -19.06 0.52
CA GLU A 120 2.74 -18.67 1.92
C GLU A 120 3.74 -17.51 2.07
N ILE A 121 4.89 -17.58 1.40
CA ILE A 121 5.89 -16.50 1.43
C ILE A 121 5.28 -15.20 0.89
N ARG A 122 4.52 -15.27 -0.21
CA ARG A 122 3.86 -14.11 -0.82
C ARG A 122 2.77 -13.53 0.08
N TYR A 123 1.95 -14.38 0.70
CA TYR A 123 0.96 -13.96 1.69
C TYR A 123 1.62 -13.26 2.89
N GLY A 124 2.71 -13.83 3.41
CA GLY A 124 3.45 -13.27 4.53
C GLY A 124 4.02 -11.88 4.24
N ILE A 125 4.58 -11.67 3.04
CA ILE A 125 5.09 -10.35 2.63
C ILE A 125 3.94 -9.35 2.47
N LEU A 126 2.85 -9.74 1.81
CA LEU A 126 1.69 -8.86 1.59
C LEU A 126 1.01 -8.45 2.90
N SER A 127 0.87 -9.39 3.83
CA SER A 127 0.30 -9.15 5.16
C SER A 127 1.17 -8.20 5.99
N ARG A 128 2.51 -8.35 5.95
CA ARG A 128 3.43 -7.42 6.62
C ARG A 128 3.38 -6.03 6.00
N TYR A 129 3.36 -5.95 4.67
CA TYR A 129 3.21 -4.69 3.95
C TYR A 129 1.89 -3.99 4.33
N PHE A 130 0.78 -4.72 4.39
CA PHE A 130 -0.51 -4.16 4.78
C PHE A 130 -0.52 -3.62 6.22
N ARG A 131 0.05 -4.36 7.19
CA ARG A 131 0.17 -3.87 8.57
C ARG A 131 1.00 -2.60 8.66
N PHE A 132 2.13 -2.57 7.95
CA PHE A 132 2.99 -1.40 7.91
C PHE A 132 2.28 -0.20 7.27
N LYS A 133 1.60 -0.43 6.15
CA LYS A 133 0.80 0.58 5.45
C LYS A 133 -0.27 1.17 6.36
N LYS A 134 -1.02 0.34 7.08
CA LYS A 134 -2.08 0.82 7.98
C LYS A 134 -1.52 1.74 9.07
N LEU A 135 -0.33 1.43 9.57
CA LEU A 135 0.37 2.29 10.53
C LEU A 135 0.80 3.61 9.86
N TYR A 136 1.37 3.54 8.67
CA TYR A 136 1.73 4.72 7.87
C TYR A 136 0.51 5.63 7.62
N ASP A 137 -0.61 5.08 7.17
CA ASP A 137 -1.83 5.83 6.86
C ASP A 137 -2.39 6.53 8.11
N TYR A 138 -2.26 5.88 9.28
CA TYR A 138 -2.81 6.41 10.53
C TYR A 138 -1.92 7.48 11.15
N PHE A 139 -0.60 7.41 10.99
CA PHE A 139 0.32 8.35 11.61
C PHE A 139 0.81 9.43 10.66
N LEU A 140 1.25 9.06 9.45
CA LEU A 140 1.92 10.02 8.57
C LEU A 140 0.94 11.02 7.94
N ILE A 141 -0.24 10.54 7.55
CA ILE A 141 -1.23 11.36 6.84
C ILE A 141 -1.77 12.48 7.73
N PRO A 142 -2.20 12.25 8.99
CA PRO A 142 -2.61 13.35 9.86
C PRO A 142 -1.48 14.35 10.09
N ILE A 143 -0.25 13.89 10.28
CA ILE A 143 0.89 14.80 10.48
C ILE A 143 1.13 15.65 9.22
N HIS A 144 1.06 15.06 8.03
CA HIS A 144 1.19 15.79 6.77
C HIS A 144 0.05 16.79 6.53
N CYS A 145 -1.18 16.41 6.84
CA CYS A 145 -2.33 17.33 6.78
C CYS A 145 -2.14 18.50 7.76
N ALA A 146 -1.63 18.25 8.96
CA ALA A 146 -1.36 19.29 9.95
C ALA A 146 -0.27 20.26 9.48
N ILE A 147 0.87 19.73 9.01
CA ILE A 147 1.97 20.52 8.46
C ILE A 147 1.48 21.34 7.26
N GLY A 148 0.76 20.71 6.32
CA GLY A 148 0.23 21.36 5.13
C GLY A 148 -0.75 22.49 5.45
N ALA A 149 -1.65 22.29 6.41
CA ALA A 149 -2.59 23.32 6.86
C ALA A 149 -1.83 24.51 7.48
N VAL A 150 -0.92 24.26 8.41
CA VAL A 150 -0.13 25.30 9.08
C VAL A 150 0.72 26.09 8.07
N LEU A 151 1.46 25.40 7.20
CA LEU A 151 2.28 26.05 6.18
C LEU A 151 1.45 26.88 5.21
N SER A 152 0.29 26.38 4.79
CA SER A 152 -0.57 27.08 3.84
C SER A 152 -1.07 28.40 4.43
N PHE A 153 -1.57 28.40 5.67
CA PHE A 153 -2.03 29.65 6.30
C PHE A 153 -0.87 30.58 6.63
N HIS A 154 0.27 30.05 7.05
CA HIS A 154 1.44 30.87 7.36
C HIS A 154 1.99 31.60 6.12
N ILE A 155 2.02 30.91 4.98
CA ILE A 155 2.56 31.46 3.72
C ILE A 155 1.54 32.38 3.03
N PHE A 156 0.26 32.01 2.99
CA PHE A 156 -0.75 32.72 2.20
C PHE A 156 -1.56 33.76 2.99
N VAL A 157 -1.56 33.71 4.33
CA VAL A 157 -2.31 34.65 5.17
C VAL A 157 -1.35 35.45 6.07
N PRO A 158 -1.05 36.72 5.73
CA PRO A 158 -0.19 37.55 6.57
C PRO A 158 -0.81 37.78 7.96
N GLY A 159 -0.03 37.55 9.03
CA GLY A 159 -0.50 37.69 10.42
C GLY A 159 -1.32 36.51 10.97
N SER A 160 -1.30 35.36 10.28
CA SER A 160 -2.15 34.17 10.53
C SER A 160 -2.21 33.68 11.98
N PHE A 161 -1.11 33.74 12.74
CA PHE A 161 -1.07 33.18 14.10
C PHE A 161 -1.83 34.01 15.15
N SER A 162 -2.11 35.28 14.90
CA SER A 162 -2.74 36.15 15.91
C SER A 162 -4.27 36.11 15.90
N TYR A 163 -4.91 35.64 14.82
CA TYR A 163 -6.38 35.77 14.66
C TYR A 163 -7.09 34.57 14.00
N VAL A 164 -6.37 33.56 13.51
CA VAL A 164 -6.88 32.70 12.41
C VAL A 164 -6.84 31.19 12.74
N SER A 165 -7.11 30.80 13.99
CA SER A 165 -7.09 29.38 14.42
C SER A 165 -8.22 28.53 13.81
N PHE A 166 -9.42 29.09 13.68
CA PHE A 166 -10.60 28.36 13.19
C PHE A 166 -10.46 27.83 11.74
N PRO A 167 -10.02 28.62 10.74
CA PRO A 167 -9.91 28.12 9.39
C PRO A 167 -8.72 27.17 9.19
N ILE A 168 -7.64 27.28 9.97
CA ILE A 168 -6.55 26.27 9.98
C ILE A 168 -7.11 24.90 10.38
N ILE A 169 -7.89 24.86 11.46
CA ILE A 169 -8.54 23.63 11.94
C ILE A 169 -9.51 23.10 10.88
N SER A 170 -10.29 23.99 10.26
CA SER A 170 -11.26 23.60 9.23
C SER A 170 -10.58 22.94 8.02
N VAL A 171 -9.52 23.56 7.49
CA VAL A 171 -8.74 22.99 6.37
C VAL A 171 -8.08 21.68 6.76
N PHE A 172 -7.55 21.59 7.99
CA PHE A 172 -6.99 20.35 8.51
C PHE A 172 -8.03 19.22 8.53
N VAL A 173 -9.22 19.47 9.10
CA VAL A 173 -10.29 18.47 9.20
C VAL A 173 -10.79 18.05 7.82
N ILE A 174 -10.99 18.99 6.90
CA ILE A 174 -11.43 18.70 5.52
C ILE A 174 -10.39 17.87 4.78
N SER A 175 -9.11 18.24 4.90
CA SER A 175 -8.00 17.50 4.28
C SER A 175 -7.92 16.08 4.84
N LEU A 176 -8.01 15.95 6.17
CA LEU A 176 -7.96 14.66 6.84
C LEU A 176 -9.15 13.77 6.44
N ALA A 177 -10.37 14.31 6.41
CA ALA A 177 -11.56 13.59 5.98
C ALA A 177 -11.45 13.11 4.52
N SER A 178 -10.91 13.97 3.64
CA SER A 178 -10.68 13.65 2.23
C SER A 178 -9.68 12.50 2.07
N CYS A 179 -8.54 12.59 2.77
CA CYS A 179 -7.54 11.52 2.78
C CYS A 179 -8.12 10.23 3.38
N TRP A 180 -8.86 10.33 4.49
CA TRP A 180 -9.47 9.17 5.15
C TRP A 180 -10.45 8.43 4.24
N TYR A 181 -11.29 9.16 3.53
CA TYR A 181 -12.24 8.59 2.58
C TYR A 181 -11.52 7.88 1.43
N ALA A 182 -10.48 8.51 0.87
CA ALA A 182 -9.66 7.92 -0.17
C ALA A 182 -9.00 6.61 0.32
N ILE A 183 -8.33 6.65 1.48
CA ILE A 183 -7.68 5.47 2.10
C ILE A 183 -8.68 4.35 2.36
N ARG A 184 -9.90 4.67 2.83
CA ARG A 184 -10.93 3.67 3.12
C ARG A 184 -11.39 2.95 1.86
N SER A 185 -11.67 3.71 0.79
CA SER A 185 -12.04 3.16 -0.51
C SER A 185 -10.92 2.28 -1.08
N GLU A 186 -9.69 2.76 -0.95
CA GLU A 186 -8.50 2.09 -1.46
C GLU A 186 -8.19 0.79 -0.68
N ASN A 187 -8.26 0.83 0.66
CA ASN A 187 -8.01 -0.33 1.51
C ASN A 187 -9.02 -1.47 1.24
N ARG A 188 -10.26 -1.14 0.91
CA ARG A 188 -11.27 -2.13 0.54
C ARG A 188 -10.91 -2.83 -0.79
N THR A 189 -10.53 -2.04 -1.78
CA THR A 189 -10.35 -2.50 -3.17
C THR A 189 -9.02 -3.22 -3.38
N TYR A 190 -7.94 -2.71 -2.81
CA TYR A 190 -6.57 -3.16 -3.10
C TYR A 190 -5.99 -4.13 -2.07
N PHE A 191 -6.62 -4.27 -0.89
CA PHE A 191 -6.07 -5.11 0.19
C PHE A 191 -7.05 -6.13 0.75
N LYS A 192 -8.25 -5.73 1.16
CA LYS A 192 -9.22 -6.69 1.72
C LYS A 192 -9.62 -7.76 0.71
N LEU A 193 -10.06 -7.37 -0.48
CA LEU A 193 -10.47 -8.31 -1.52
C LEU A 193 -9.35 -9.32 -1.88
N PRO A 194 -8.12 -8.87 -2.21
CA PRO A 194 -7.05 -9.80 -2.57
C PRO A 194 -6.61 -10.73 -1.44
N LEU A 195 -6.60 -10.24 -0.19
CA LEU A 195 -6.26 -11.05 0.99
C LEU A 195 -7.33 -12.10 1.31
N GLU A 196 -8.61 -11.77 1.14
CA GLU A 196 -9.72 -12.71 1.31
C GLU A 196 -9.70 -13.79 0.22
N GLU A 197 -9.45 -13.43 -1.04
CA GLU A 197 -9.26 -14.38 -2.13
C GLU A 197 -8.09 -15.34 -1.86
N LEU A 198 -6.93 -14.82 -1.42
CA LEU A 198 -5.76 -15.66 -1.15
C LEU A 198 -5.97 -16.57 0.07
N LYS A 199 -6.67 -16.07 1.10
CA LYS A 199 -7.02 -16.84 2.29
C LYS A 199 -8.03 -17.95 1.96
N GLY A 200 -8.95 -17.70 1.03
CA GLY A 200 -9.86 -18.72 0.49
C GLY A 200 -9.08 -19.87 -0.13
N ILE A 201 -8.13 -19.54 -1.03
CA ILE A 201 -7.28 -20.53 -1.69
C ILE A 201 -6.46 -21.35 -0.68
N LEU A 202 -5.84 -20.70 0.31
CA LEU A 202 -5.09 -21.37 1.38
C LEU A 202 -5.97 -22.28 2.26
N GLY A 203 -7.20 -21.84 2.58
CA GLY A 203 -8.17 -22.64 3.33
C GLY A 203 -8.63 -23.89 2.59
N ASP A 204 -8.65 -23.86 1.26
CA ASP A 204 -8.95 -25.03 0.43
C ASP A 204 -7.79 -26.05 0.42
N PHE A 205 -6.55 -25.62 0.66
CA PHE A 205 -5.40 -26.52 0.82
C PHE A 205 -5.31 -27.19 2.21
N ASP A 206 -5.77 -26.52 3.27
CA ASP A 206 -5.70 -27.03 4.66
C ASP A 206 -6.93 -27.85 5.09
N LYS A 207 -8.00 -27.92 4.26
CA LYS A 207 -9.15 -28.81 4.48
C LYS A 207 -8.96 -30.24 3.94
N LYS A 208 -7.73 -30.60 3.57
CA LYS A 208 -7.29 -31.98 3.34
C LYS A 208 -6.86 -32.62 4.65
#